data_AF-A0A1W2ART1-F1
#
_entry.id   AF-A0A1W2ART1-F1
#
_cell.length_a   1.000
_cell.length_b   1.000
_cell.length_c   1.000
_cell.angle_alpha   90.00
_cell.angle_beta   90.00
_cell.angle_gamma   90.00
#
_symmetry.space_group_name_H-M   'P 1'
#
loop_
_entity.id
_entity.type
_entity.pdbx_description
1 polymer ?
#
loop_
_entity_poly.entity_id
_entity_poly.type
_entity_poly.pdbx_seq_one_letter_code
_entity_poly.pdbx_strand_id
1 'polypeptide(L)'
;MIAGKPVAALLCLAVLGTACSAPTSDPGTDRQAQVAEKGQSVMPFDLDKTTHRFTPREDGLLQEVFADTPDDTNQINLIREHIATEADRFRRGDFSDPATIHGTAMPGLAELSSSATKITIAKADLPNGASLTFRTTDPALVKALHVWSEAQVADHGKHAEHGTT
;
A
#
# COMPACT_ATOMS: atom_id res chain seq x y z
N MET A 1 -39.92 -31.32 -74.33
CA MET A 1 -38.56 -31.85 -74.62
C MET A 1 -37.56 -30.82 -74.14
N ILE A 2 -36.66 -31.24 -73.22
CA ILE A 2 -35.30 -30.71 -72.93
C ILE A 2 -35.23 -29.26 -72.39
N ALA A 3 -34.42 -28.83 -71.40
CA ALA A 3 -33.71 -29.36 -70.23
C ALA A 3 -33.03 -28.12 -69.59
N GLY A 4 -32.74 -28.13 -68.29
CA GLY A 4 -31.85 -27.14 -67.66
C GLY A 4 -32.03 -27.07 -66.13
N LYS A 5 -31.08 -27.64 -65.38
CA LYS A 5 -31.06 -27.73 -63.90
C LYS A 5 -30.33 -26.49 -63.28
N PRO A 6 -30.03 -26.45 -61.96
CA PRO A 6 -30.60 -25.54 -60.97
C PRO A 6 -29.59 -24.50 -60.42
N VAL A 7 -30.04 -23.49 -59.65
CA VAL A 7 -29.13 -22.72 -58.79
C VAL A 7 -29.78 -22.46 -57.43
N ALA A 8 -29.09 -22.94 -56.40
CA ALA A 8 -29.34 -22.68 -54.99
C ALA A 8 -28.80 -21.31 -54.59
N ALA A 9 -29.41 -20.66 -53.59
CA ALA A 9 -28.68 -19.77 -52.68
C ALA A 9 -29.42 -19.66 -51.34
N LEU A 10 -28.82 -20.30 -50.35
CA LEU A 10 -29.11 -20.22 -48.92
C LEU A 10 -28.89 -18.76 -48.46
N LEU A 11 -29.90 -18.13 -47.85
CA LEU A 11 -29.72 -16.85 -47.18
C LEU A 11 -29.33 -17.12 -45.72
N CYS A 12 -28.04 -17.06 -45.42
CA CYS A 12 -27.52 -16.90 -44.07
C CYS A 12 -26.83 -15.55 -44.01
N LEU A 13 -27.30 -14.62 -43.18
CA LEU A 13 -26.47 -13.51 -42.74
C LEU A 13 -26.67 -13.26 -41.25
N ALA A 14 -25.51 -13.31 -40.58
CA ALA A 14 -25.28 -13.40 -39.16
C ALA A 14 -25.74 -12.18 -38.37
N VAL A 15 -26.26 -12.42 -37.17
CA VAL A 15 -26.36 -11.44 -36.09
C VAL A 15 -24.95 -11.27 -35.52
N LEU A 16 -24.31 -10.13 -35.77
CA LEU A 16 -23.08 -9.74 -35.08
C LEU A 16 -23.46 -9.27 -33.67
N GLY A 17 -23.30 -10.14 -32.68
CA GLY A 17 -23.28 -9.76 -31.28
C GLY A 17 -21.92 -9.14 -30.95
N THR A 18 -21.86 -7.82 -30.82
CA THR A 18 -20.67 -7.13 -30.30
C THR A 18 -20.66 -7.29 -28.77
N ALA A 19 -19.94 -8.30 -28.28
CA ALA A 19 -19.64 -8.41 -26.85
C ALA A 19 -18.58 -7.35 -26.49
N CYS A 20 -18.99 -6.32 -25.75
CA CYS A 20 -18.07 -5.36 -25.16
C CYS A 20 -17.43 -6.02 -23.93
N SER A 21 -16.21 -6.54 -24.07
CA SER A 21 -15.42 -6.99 -22.92
C SER A 21 -14.85 -5.77 -22.21
N ALA A 22 -15.46 -5.39 -21.09
CA ALA A 22 -14.84 -4.44 -20.16
C ALA A 22 -13.62 -5.12 -19.51
N PRO A 23 -12.49 -4.41 -19.31
CA PRO A 23 -11.38 -4.96 -18.56
C PRO A 23 -11.83 -5.20 -17.12
N THR A 24 -11.79 -6.45 -16.67
CA THR A 24 -11.91 -6.80 -15.25
C THR A 24 -10.59 -6.46 -14.59
N SER A 25 -10.53 -5.33 -13.88
CA SER A 25 -9.41 -5.05 -12.98
C SER A 25 -9.35 -6.13 -11.89
N ASP A 26 -8.13 -6.57 -11.56
CA ASP A 26 -7.91 -7.44 -10.40
C ASP A 26 -8.29 -6.66 -9.12
N PRO A 27 -9.12 -7.20 -8.21
CA PRO A 27 -9.47 -6.55 -6.96
C PRO A 27 -8.26 -6.01 -6.16
N GLY A 28 -7.10 -6.68 -6.25
CA GLY A 28 -5.86 -6.21 -5.62
C GLY A 28 -5.30 -4.94 -6.26
N THR A 29 -5.37 -4.83 -7.60
CA THR A 29 -4.92 -3.64 -8.33
C THR A 29 -5.85 -2.45 -8.05
N ASP A 30 -7.16 -2.67 -7.97
CA ASP A 30 -8.12 -1.63 -7.62
C ASP A 30 -7.91 -1.11 -6.19
N ARG A 31 -7.58 -2.00 -5.26
CA ARG A 31 -7.24 -1.63 -3.88
C ARG A 31 -5.98 -0.76 -3.81
N GLN A 32 -4.91 -1.16 -4.49
CA GLN A 32 -3.65 -0.41 -4.53
C GLN A 32 -3.81 0.97 -5.17
N ALA A 33 -4.61 1.08 -6.24
CA ALA A 33 -4.91 2.37 -6.86
C ALA A 33 -5.63 3.32 -5.89
N GLN A 34 -6.62 2.82 -5.13
CA GLN A 34 -7.32 3.62 -4.11
C GLN A 34 -6.39 4.05 -2.96
N VAL A 35 -5.48 3.16 -2.54
CA VAL A 35 -4.46 3.48 -1.52
C VAL A 35 -3.53 4.57 -2.02
N ALA A 36 -3.05 4.48 -3.26
CA ALA A 36 -2.21 5.51 -3.86
C ALA A 36 -2.93 6.86 -3.96
N GLU A 37 -4.20 6.87 -4.39
CA GLU A 37 -5.02 8.09 -4.47
C GLU A 37 -5.21 8.74 -3.09
N LYS A 38 -5.62 7.97 -2.07
CA LYS A 38 -5.76 8.48 -0.70
C LYS A 38 -4.44 8.94 -0.11
N GLY A 39 -3.37 8.20 -0.42
CA GLY A 39 -2.01 8.50 0.00
C GLY A 39 -1.59 9.93 -0.35
N GLN A 40 -1.98 10.45 -1.51
CA GLN A 40 -1.66 11.83 -1.93
C GLN A 40 -2.22 12.91 -0.99
N SER A 41 -3.26 12.61 -0.21
CA SER A 41 -3.84 13.56 0.75
C SER A 41 -3.21 13.51 2.14
N VAL A 42 -2.43 12.46 2.43
CA VAL A 42 -1.86 12.17 3.76
C VAL A 42 -0.33 12.21 3.74
N MET A 43 0.28 11.59 2.74
CA MET A 43 1.72 11.57 2.53
C MET A 43 2.12 12.77 1.67
N PRO A 44 2.87 13.75 2.21
CA PRO A 44 3.16 15.00 1.51
C PRO A 44 4.26 14.87 0.45
N PHE A 45 4.76 13.66 0.19
CA PHE A 45 5.79 13.33 -0.79
C PHE A 45 5.20 12.54 -1.96
N ASP A 46 5.89 12.58 -3.11
CA ASP A 46 5.55 11.81 -4.29
C ASP A 46 5.74 10.31 -4.01
N LEU A 47 4.64 9.56 -3.98
CA LEU A 47 4.65 8.12 -3.71
C LEU A 47 5.35 7.32 -4.82
N ASP A 48 5.30 7.79 -6.08
CA ASP A 48 5.99 7.12 -7.20
C ASP A 48 7.52 7.32 -7.18
N LYS A 49 8.05 8.11 -6.23
CA LYS A 49 9.49 8.35 -6.03
C LYS A 49 9.97 7.93 -4.63
N THR A 50 9.16 7.14 -3.94
CA THR A 50 9.38 6.76 -2.56
C THR A 50 9.14 5.28 -2.39
N THR A 51 9.99 4.64 -1.60
CA THR A 51 9.80 3.26 -1.18
C THR A 51 9.59 3.20 0.33
N HIS A 52 8.55 2.48 0.76
CA HIS A 52 8.33 2.08 2.14
C HIS A 52 8.88 0.68 2.37
N ARG A 53 9.87 0.53 3.24
CA ARG A 53 10.37 -0.79 3.64
C ARG A 53 9.93 -1.14 5.03
N PHE A 54 9.36 -2.33 5.20
CA PHE A 54 8.96 -2.86 6.49
C PHE A 54 9.77 -4.11 6.83
N THR A 55 10.53 -4.06 7.91
CA THR A 55 11.37 -5.17 8.39
C THR A 55 10.85 -5.64 9.75
N PRO A 56 10.12 -6.77 9.81
CA PRO A 56 9.76 -7.41 11.07
C PRO A 56 11.01 -7.67 11.91
N ARG A 57 10.92 -7.50 13.23
CA ARG A 57 11.99 -7.84 14.18
C ARG A 57 11.43 -8.71 15.29
N GLU A 58 12.30 -9.46 15.97
CA GLU A 58 11.91 -10.30 17.12
C GLU A 58 11.20 -9.49 18.21
N ASP A 59 11.62 -8.23 18.41
CA ASP A 59 11.09 -7.32 19.43
C ASP A 59 10.17 -6.22 18.85
N GLY A 60 9.76 -6.32 17.58
CA GLY A 60 8.84 -5.36 16.98
C GLY A 60 9.00 -5.20 15.47
N LEU A 61 9.22 -3.97 15.01
CA LEU A 61 9.20 -3.60 13.60
C LEU A 61 10.14 -2.42 13.32
N LEU A 62 10.86 -2.47 12.20
CA LEU A 62 11.46 -1.29 11.59
C LEU A 62 10.66 -0.91 10.34
N GLN A 63 10.21 0.33 10.29
CA GLN A 63 9.72 0.97 9.08
C GLN A 63 10.79 1.96 8.60
N GLU A 64 11.13 1.90 7.32
CA GLU A 64 11.95 2.89 6.63
C GLU A 64 11.12 3.48 5.50
N VAL A 65 11.23 4.78 5.31
CA VAL A 65 10.65 5.47 4.15
C VAL A 65 11.77 6.29 3.55
N PHE A 66 12.05 6.08 2.26
CA PHE A 66 13.17 6.71 1.60
C PHE A 66 12.87 7.07 0.16
N ALA A 67 13.46 8.18 -0.29
CA ALA A 67 13.41 8.60 -1.67
C ALA A 67 14.25 7.64 -2.53
N ASP A 68 13.72 7.29 -3.70
CA ASP A 68 14.40 6.39 -4.64
C ASP A 68 15.62 7.06 -5.28
N THR A 69 15.60 8.39 -5.36
CA THR A 69 16.70 9.23 -5.83
C THR A 69 17.44 9.83 -4.62
N PRO A 70 18.70 9.44 -4.33
CA PRO A 70 19.39 9.80 -3.08
C PRO A 70 19.65 11.30 -2.86
N ASP A 71 19.55 12.13 -3.90
CA ASP A 71 19.78 13.57 -3.88
C ASP A 71 18.52 14.40 -4.14
N ASP A 72 17.33 13.78 -4.18
CA ASP A 72 16.05 14.50 -4.19
C ASP A 72 15.77 15.09 -2.79
N THR A 73 16.45 16.19 -2.49
CA THR A 73 16.38 16.87 -1.19
C THR A 73 14.96 17.29 -0.81
N ASN A 74 14.08 17.54 -1.79
CA ASN A 74 12.69 17.90 -1.55
C ASN A 74 11.92 16.68 -1.02
N GLN A 75 11.96 15.55 -1.74
CA GLN A 75 11.36 14.29 -1.27
C GLN A 75 11.90 13.88 0.10
N ILE A 76 13.22 13.95 0.29
CA ILE A 76 13.87 13.57 1.54
C ILE A 76 13.36 14.41 2.71
N ASN A 77 13.24 15.73 2.55
CA ASN A 77 12.74 16.60 3.61
C ASN A 77 11.27 16.32 3.93
N LEU A 78 10.42 16.16 2.91
CA LEU A 78 9.00 15.83 3.09
C LEU A 78 8.82 14.50 3.82
N ILE A 79 9.62 13.49 3.47
CA ILE A 79 9.64 12.18 4.16
C ILE A 79 10.02 12.36 5.63
N ARG A 80 11.11 13.09 5.93
CA ARG A 80 11.59 13.29 7.31
C ARG A 80 10.57 14.02 8.18
N GLU A 81 9.94 15.06 7.64
CA GLU A 81 8.91 15.85 8.33
C GLU A 81 7.65 15.01 8.61
N HIS A 82 7.19 14.27 7.60
CA HIS A 82 6.03 13.38 7.74
C HIS A 82 6.31 12.30 8.79
N ILE A 83 7.44 11.59 8.70
CA ILE A 83 7.80 10.54 9.64
C ILE A 83 8.02 11.06 11.07
N ALA A 84 8.52 12.29 11.24
CA ALA A 84 8.57 12.93 12.56
C ALA A 84 7.16 13.16 13.13
N THR A 85 6.22 13.62 12.30
CA THR A 85 4.82 13.84 12.70
C THR A 85 4.14 12.51 13.09
N GLU A 86 4.31 11.48 12.26
CA GLU A 86 3.79 10.13 12.54
C GLU A 86 4.36 9.55 13.82
N ALA A 87 5.66 9.72 14.08
CA ALA A 87 6.27 9.28 15.33
C ALA A 87 5.55 9.85 16.55
N ASP A 88 5.24 11.15 16.54
CA ASP A 88 4.57 11.81 17.64
C ASP A 88 3.11 11.37 17.79
N ARG A 89 2.40 11.16 16.68
CA ARG A 89 1.03 10.64 16.70
C ARG A 89 0.97 9.19 17.20
N PHE A 90 1.78 8.30 16.65
CA PHE A 90 1.80 6.89 17.03
C PHE A 90 2.16 6.69 18.50
N ARG A 91 3.06 7.51 19.07
CA ARG A 91 3.38 7.47 20.52
C ARG A 91 2.16 7.71 21.42
N ARG A 92 1.12 8.37 20.90
CA ARG A 92 -0.14 8.64 21.61
C ARG A 92 -1.26 7.69 21.20
N GLY A 93 -0.97 6.68 20.38
CA GLY A 93 -1.98 5.76 19.83
C GLY A 93 -2.84 6.36 18.73
N ASP A 94 -2.45 7.51 18.18
CA ASP A 94 -3.12 8.14 17.06
C ASP A 94 -2.57 7.58 15.75
N PHE A 95 -3.27 6.60 15.17
CA PHE A 95 -2.97 6.04 13.85
C PHE A 95 -4.02 6.48 12.80
N SER A 96 -4.54 7.70 12.93
CA SER A 96 -5.56 8.26 12.02
C SER A 96 -5.10 8.37 10.57
N ASP A 97 -3.82 8.63 10.33
CA ASP A 97 -3.25 8.75 8.99
C ASP A 97 -3.23 7.39 8.27
N PRO A 98 -2.69 6.29 8.86
CA PRO A 98 -2.89 4.94 8.32
C PRO A 98 -4.37 4.56 8.16
N ALA A 99 -5.24 4.91 9.12
CA ALA A 99 -6.68 4.61 9.03
C ALA A 99 -7.35 5.33 7.85
N THR A 100 -6.89 6.53 7.50
CA THR A 100 -7.41 7.32 6.37
C THR A 100 -7.06 6.65 5.05
N ILE A 101 -5.81 6.19 4.90
CA ILE A 101 -5.31 5.56 3.68
C ILE A 101 -5.88 4.14 3.53
N HIS A 102 -5.71 3.31 4.56
CA HIS A 102 -5.94 1.87 4.51
C HIS A 102 -7.34 1.47 5.03
N GLY A 103 -8.06 2.38 5.67
CA GLY A 103 -9.32 2.09 6.35
C GLY A 103 -9.10 1.65 7.81
N THR A 104 -10.10 1.92 8.64
CA THR A 104 -10.07 1.63 10.08
C THR A 104 -9.98 0.14 10.41
N ALA A 105 -10.29 -0.74 9.46
CA ALA A 105 -10.23 -2.19 9.60
C ALA A 105 -8.87 -2.78 9.17
N MET A 106 -7.84 -1.95 8.95
CA MET A 106 -6.51 -2.44 8.61
C MET A 106 -6.01 -3.43 9.68
N PRO A 107 -5.54 -4.63 9.29
CA PRO A 107 -5.05 -5.63 10.23
C PRO A 107 -3.98 -5.06 11.18
N GLY A 108 -4.12 -5.36 12.48
CA GLY A 108 -3.22 -4.90 13.54
C GLY A 108 -3.47 -3.46 14.05
N LEU A 109 -4.15 -2.62 13.27
CA LEU A 109 -4.31 -1.19 13.59
C LEU A 109 -5.03 -0.94 14.93
N ALA A 110 -6.06 -1.73 15.25
CA ALA A 110 -6.84 -1.58 16.47
C ALA A 110 -6.02 -1.92 17.73
N GLU A 111 -5.26 -3.01 17.69
CA GLU A 111 -4.34 -3.41 18.76
C GLU A 111 -3.25 -2.35 18.98
N LEU A 112 -2.63 -1.86 17.90
CA LEU A 112 -1.59 -0.83 17.98
C LEU A 112 -2.12 0.48 18.57
N SER A 113 -3.30 0.93 18.11
CA SER A 113 -3.91 2.17 18.59
C SER A 113 -4.30 2.10 20.08
N SER A 114 -4.88 0.99 20.52
CA SER A 114 -5.34 0.82 21.90
C SER A 114 -4.23 0.59 22.92
N SER A 115 -3.03 0.20 22.48
CA SER A 115 -1.93 -0.22 23.35
C SER A 115 -0.61 0.52 23.10
N ALA A 116 -0.65 1.68 22.46
CA ALA A 116 0.54 2.43 22.06
C ALA A 116 1.51 2.75 23.21
N THR A 117 1.00 2.93 24.44
CA THR A 117 1.85 3.17 25.63
C THR A 117 2.79 2.01 25.98
N LYS A 118 2.55 0.82 25.42
CA LYS A 118 3.41 -0.37 25.55
C LYS A 118 4.42 -0.51 24.41
N ILE A 119 4.45 0.42 23.47
CA ILE A 119 5.35 0.40 22.31
C ILE A 119 6.29 1.59 22.41
N THR A 120 7.60 1.31 22.48
CA THR A 120 8.61 2.35 22.33
C THR A 120 8.77 2.66 20.85
N ILE A 121 8.53 3.91 20.46
CA ILE A 121 8.62 4.37 19.07
C ILE A 121 9.74 5.40 18.96
N ALA A 122 10.76 5.07 18.18
CA ALA A 122 11.93 5.92 17.94
C ALA A 122 12.03 6.29 16.46
N LYS A 123 12.19 7.58 16.19
CA LYS A 123 12.44 8.11 14.85
C LYS A 123 13.92 8.35 14.65
N ALA A 124 14.44 8.07 13.46
CA ALA A 124 15.79 8.44 13.05
C ALA A 124 15.79 8.96 11.61
N ASP A 125 16.62 9.97 11.33
CA ASP A 125 16.89 10.39 9.95
C ASP A 125 17.85 9.41 9.27
N LEU A 126 17.58 9.13 8.00
CA LEU A 126 18.44 8.36 7.09
C LEU A 126 18.99 9.30 6.02
N PRO A 127 20.12 8.99 5.35
CA PRO A 127 20.66 9.84 4.29
C PRO A 127 19.62 10.24 3.21
N ASN A 128 18.78 9.29 2.79
CA ASN A 128 17.75 9.45 1.77
C ASN A 128 16.31 9.38 2.33
N GLY A 129 16.09 9.58 3.64
CA GLY A 129 14.74 9.50 4.21
C GLY A 129 14.71 9.50 5.74
N ALA A 130 13.84 8.67 6.31
CA ALA A 130 13.70 8.48 7.76
C ALA A 130 13.22 7.06 8.10
N SER A 131 13.31 6.71 9.38
CA SER A 131 12.81 5.45 9.90
C SER A 131 12.01 5.62 11.19
N LEU A 132 11.11 4.69 11.45
CA LEU A 132 10.46 4.43 12.73
C LEU A 132 10.83 3.03 13.22
N THR A 133 11.41 2.95 14.41
CA THR A 133 11.59 1.68 15.10
C THR A 133 10.55 1.54 16.20
N PHE A 134 9.76 0.48 16.12
CA PHE A 134 8.76 0.08 17.10
C PHE A 134 9.33 -1.08 17.91
N ARG A 135 9.36 -0.95 19.24
CA ARG A 135 9.83 -1.99 20.17
C ARG A 135 8.84 -2.27 21.27
N THR A 136 8.63 -3.53 21.58
CA THR A 136 7.77 -3.96 22.69
C THR A 136 8.16 -5.36 23.17
N THR A 137 7.90 -5.64 24.44
CA THR A 137 8.06 -6.98 25.02
C THR A 137 6.72 -7.75 25.05
N ASP A 138 5.62 -7.12 24.62
CA ASP A 138 4.30 -7.76 24.56
C ASP A 138 4.20 -8.56 23.24
N PRO A 139 4.16 -9.91 23.30
CA PRO A 139 4.16 -10.74 22.09
C PRO A 139 2.91 -10.53 21.22
N ALA A 140 1.79 -10.09 21.82
CA ALA A 140 0.60 -9.76 21.04
C ALA A 140 0.81 -8.50 20.18
N LEU A 141 1.56 -7.52 20.69
CA LEU A 141 1.88 -6.30 19.95
C LEU A 141 2.98 -6.52 18.90
N VAL A 142 3.95 -7.40 19.15
CA VAL A 142 4.89 -7.84 18.10
C VAL A 142 4.11 -8.45 16.93
N LYS A 143 3.18 -9.36 17.23
CA LYS A 143 2.30 -9.95 16.20
C LYS A 143 1.47 -8.90 15.48
N ALA A 144 0.90 -7.94 16.20
CA ALA A 144 0.11 -6.86 15.60
C ALA A 144 0.96 -5.99 14.66
N LEU A 145 2.19 -5.65 15.06
CA LEU A 145 3.14 -4.91 14.21
C LEU A 145 3.46 -5.67 12.92
N HIS A 146 3.71 -6.98 13.01
CA HIS A 146 4.00 -7.81 11.83
C HIS A 146 2.81 -7.91 10.88
N VAL A 147 1.62 -8.15 11.42
CA VAL A 147 0.38 -8.19 10.62
C VAL A 147 0.09 -6.83 9.97
N TRP A 148 0.31 -5.73 10.70
CA TRP A 148 0.16 -4.38 10.17
C TRP A 148 1.18 -4.07 9.06
N SER A 149 2.45 -4.48 9.22
CA SER A 149 3.44 -4.31 8.15
C SER A 149 3.10 -5.11 6.90
N GLU A 150 2.65 -6.36 7.04
CA GLU A 150 2.25 -7.17 5.88
C GLU A 150 1.08 -6.54 5.12
N ALA A 151 0.09 -6.02 5.86
CA ALA A 151 -1.04 -5.33 5.26
C ALA A 151 -0.61 -4.07 4.50
N GLN A 152 0.34 -3.30 5.04
CA GLN A 152 0.87 -2.12 4.35
C GLN A 152 1.64 -2.48 3.08
N VAL A 153 2.49 -3.50 3.10
CA VAL A 153 3.20 -3.94 1.89
C VAL A 153 2.22 -4.37 0.80
N ALA A 154 1.17 -5.12 1.17
CA ALA A 154 0.12 -5.51 0.22
C ALA A 154 -0.64 -4.31 -0.37
N ASP A 155 -1.01 -3.34 0.47
CA ASP A 155 -1.81 -2.17 0.09
C ASP A 155 -1.03 -1.15 -0.75
N HIS A 156 0.26 -0.95 -0.47
CA HIS A 156 1.12 -0.02 -1.21
C HIS A 156 1.71 -0.62 -2.49
N GLY A 157 1.68 -1.95 -2.65
CA GLY A 157 2.12 -2.61 -3.87
C GLY A 157 3.55 -2.25 -4.25
N LYS A 158 3.75 -1.70 -5.46
CA LYS A 158 5.09 -1.32 -5.95
C LYS A 158 5.81 -0.24 -5.12
N HIS A 159 5.09 0.48 -4.25
CA HIS A 159 5.64 1.55 -3.41
C HIS A 159 6.09 1.05 -2.03
N ALA A 160 5.98 -0.25 -1.76
CA ALA A 160 6.43 -0.85 -0.53
C ALA A 160 7.07 -2.23 -0.73
N GLU A 161 7.96 -2.60 0.19
CA GLU A 161 8.66 -3.88 0.16
C GLU A 161 8.93 -4.42 1.57
N HIS A 162 9.15 -5.74 1.62
CA HIS A 162 9.66 -6.40 2.81
C HIS A 162 11.17 -6.15 2.94
N GLY A 163 11.61 -5.73 4.11
CA GLY A 163 13.01 -5.73 4.46
C GLY A 163 13.49 -7.10 4.95
N THR A 164 14.80 -7.31 4.96
CA THR A 164 15.41 -8.54 5.47
C THR A 164 15.89 -8.33 6.90
N THR A 165 15.63 -9.32 7.76
CA THR A 165 16.12 -9.38 9.16
C THR A 165 17.60 -9.69 9.24
#